data_AF-A0AA35LVM2-F1
#
_entry.id   AF-A0AA35LVM2-F1
#
_cell.length_a   1.000
_cell.length_b   1.000
_cell.length_c   1.000
_cell.angle_alpha   90.00
_cell.angle_beta   90.00
_cell.angle_gamma   90.00
#
_symmetry.space_group_name_H-M   'P 1'
#
loop_
_entity.id
_entity.type
_entity.pdbx_description
1 polymer ?
#
loop_
_entity_poly.entity_id
_entity_poly.type
_entity_poly.pdbx_seq_one_letter_code
_entity_poly.pdbx_strand_id
1 'polypeptide(L)' 'MSDLKTESPAPREKLEAQIKSADMTEDMQQETIEVAQEAMTKFTIEKDIAQHIKRTVGQSPDPFIS' A
#
# COMPACT_ATOMS: atom_id res chain seq x y z
N MET A 1 -17.64 39.09 19.73
CA MET A 1 -16.36 38.77 19.07
C MET A 1 -15.90 37.47 19.69
N SER A 2 -16.12 36.32 19.05
CA SER A 2 -15.38 35.77 17.90
C SER A 2 -14.25 34.88 18.38
N ASP A 3 -14.53 33.60 18.57
CA ASP A 3 -13.51 32.57 18.54
C ASP A 3 -14.00 31.47 17.61
N LEU A 4 -13.70 31.69 16.33
CA LEU A 4 -13.91 30.75 15.23
C LEU A 4 -12.90 29.62 15.46
N LYS A 5 -13.36 28.48 15.98
CA LYS A 5 -12.53 27.29 16.13
C LYS A 5 -12.30 26.72 14.72
N THR A 6 -11.15 27.07 14.15
CA THR A 6 -10.61 26.48 12.93
C THR A 6 -10.46 24.97 13.13
N GLU A 7 -11.42 24.19 12.63
CA GLU A 7 -11.24 22.77 12.40
C GLU A 7 -10.25 22.62 11.24
N SER A 8 -8.98 22.50 11.58
CA SER A 8 -7.91 22.09 10.67
C SER A 8 -8.31 20.77 9.98
N PRO A 9 -8.04 20.61 8.67
CA PRO A 9 -8.29 19.34 8.00
C PRO A 9 -7.48 18.27 8.72
N ALA A 10 -8.17 17.24 9.22
CA ALA A 10 -7.55 16.10 9.88
C ALA A 10 -6.33 15.64 9.06
N PRO A 11 -5.19 15.34 9.70
CA PRO A 11 -4.04 14.80 8.99
C PRO A 11 -4.57 13.61 8.19
N ARG A 12 -4.42 13.65 6.86
CA ARG A 12 -4.70 12.48 6.01
C ARG A 12 -4.05 11.31 6.71
N GLU A 13 -4.88 10.42 7.27
CA GLU A 13 -4.41 9.23 7.96
C GLU A 13 -3.35 8.65 7.05
N LYS A 14 -2.10 8.62 7.55
CA LYS A 14 -1.05 7.85 6.88
C LYS A 14 -1.71 6.50 6.74
N LEU A 15 -1.90 6.04 5.51
CA LEU A 15 -2.43 4.71 5.24
C LEU A 15 -1.33 3.74 5.69
N GLU A 16 -1.20 3.57 7.00
CA GLU A 16 -0.32 2.62 7.62
C GLU A 16 -0.87 1.26 7.22
N ALA A 17 -0.11 0.54 6.41
CA ALA A 17 -0.51 -0.77 5.94
C ALA A 17 -0.68 -1.68 7.16
N GLN A 18 -1.93 -2.00 7.50
CA GLN A 18 -2.24 -2.88 8.61
C GLN A 18 -2.19 -4.33 8.13
N ILE A 19 -1.11 -5.05 8.45
CA ILE A 19 -1.06 -6.50 8.23
C ILE A 19 -1.85 -7.20 9.34
N LYS A 20 -3.02 -7.77 9.00
CA LYS A 20 -3.89 -8.48 9.95
C LYS A 20 -3.58 -9.98 10.05
N SER A 21 -3.00 -10.57 9.01
CA SER A 21 -2.46 -11.94 8.93
C SER A 21 -1.69 -12.04 7.62
N ALA A 22 -0.51 -12.64 7.62
CA ALA A 22 0.27 -12.86 6.41
C ALA A 22 1.08 -14.16 6.54
N ASP A 23 0.96 -15.04 5.55
CA ASP A 23 1.85 -16.20 5.33
C ASP A 23 3.14 -15.78 4.58
N MET A 24 3.40 -14.48 4.55
CA MET A 24 4.47 -13.80 3.83
C MET A 24 5.51 -13.32 4.85
N THR A 25 6.80 -13.44 4.57
CA THR A 25 7.85 -12.90 5.45
C THR A 25 7.69 -11.38 5.58
N GLU A 26 8.18 -10.81 6.69
CA GLU A 26 8.12 -9.35 6.92
C GLU A 26 8.78 -8.57 5.78
N ASP A 27 9.86 -9.11 5.21
CA ASP A 27 10.51 -8.55 4.01
C ASP A 27 9.55 -8.51 2.81
N MET A 28 8.84 -9.60 2.51
CA MET A 28 7.90 -9.64 1.38
C MET A 28 6.68 -8.75 1.60
N GLN A 29 6.26 -8.55 2.86
CA GLN A 29 5.20 -7.60 3.19
C GLN A 29 5.66 -6.16 2.96
N GLN A 30 6.86 -5.81 3.41
CA GLN A 30 7.44 -4.48 3.21
C GLN A 30 7.63 -4.18 1.72
N GLU A 31 8.17 -5.13 0.95
CA GLU A 31 8.27 -5.02 -0.51
C GLU A 31 6.89 -4.82 -1.16
N THR A 32 5.88 -5.56 -0.72
CA THR A 32 4.50 -5.42 -1.22
C THR A 32 3.93 -4.02 -0.95
N ILE A 33 4.19 -3.46 0.22
CA ILE A 33 3.75 -2.12 0.61
C ILE A 33 4.42 -1.06 -0.26
N GLU A 34 5.74 -1.17 -0.44
CA GLU A 34 6.51 -0.23 -1.28
C GLU A 34 6.05 -0.26 -2.73
N VAL A 35 5.83 -1.46 -3.27
CA VAL A 35 5.31 -1.67 -4.62
C VAL A 35 3.90 -1.07 -4.78
N ALA A 36 3.04 -1.21 -3.77
CA ALA A 36 1.72 -0.60 -3.79
C ALA A 36 1.77 0.93 -3.78
N GLN A 37 2.61 1.51 -2.93
CA GLN A 37 2.82 2.96 -2.87
C GLN A 37 3.39 3.51 -4.19
N GLU A 38 4.33 2.79 -4.78
CA GLU A 38 4.91 3.15 -6.06
C GLU A 38 3.87 3.06 -7.18
N ALA A 39 3.06 2.00 -7.21
CA ALA A 39 1.99 1.82 -8.18
C ALA A 39 0.95 2.95 -8.11
N MET A 40 0.53 3.32 -6.90
CA MET A 40 -0.39 4.43 -6.66
C MET A 40 0.17 5.79 -7.08
N THR A 41 1.51 5.92 -7.14
CA THR A 41 2.18 7.14 -7.60
C THR A 41 2.36 7.15 -9.11
N LYS A 42 2.67 5.99 -9.72
CA LYS A 42 2.94 5.85 -11.16
C LYS A 42 1.66 5.77 -12.00
N PHE A 43 0.62 5.15 -11.47
CA PHE A 43 -0.63 4.89 -12.18
C PHE A 43 -1.79 5.56 -11.46
N THR A 44 -2.67 6.19 -12.23
CA THR A 44 -3.90 6.83 -11.71
C THR A 44 -5.14 5.98 -11.95
N ILE A 45 -5.03 4.92 -12.76
CA ILE A 45 -6.11 4.00 -13.09
C ILE A 45 -6.00 2.76 -12.18
N GLU A 46 -7.05 2.48 -11.42
CA GLU A 46 -7.10 1.36 -10.46
C GLU A 46 -6.74 0.02 -11.09
N LYS A 47 -7.19 -0.22 -12.32
CA LYS A 47 -6.85 -1.42 -13.08
C LYS A 47 -5.34 -1.57 -13.29
N ASP A 48 -4.67 -0.48 -13.65
CA ASP A 48 -3.24 -0.50 -13.94
C ASP A 48 -2.41 -0.61 -12.65
N ILE A 49 -2.87 0.06 -11.57
CA ILE A 49 -2.31 -0.10 -10.22
C ILE A 49 -2.40 -1.57 -9.80
N ALA A 50 -3.58 -2.18 -9.88
CA ALA A 50 -3.79 -3.57 -9.50
C ALA A 50 -2.98 -4.55 -10.36
N GLN A 51 -2.87 -4.31 -11.67
CA GLN A 51 -2.03 -5.11 -12.55
C GLN A 51 -0.54 -4.99 -12.23
N HIS A 52 -0.08 -3.78 -11.90
CA HIS A 52 1.31 -3.54 -11.52
C HIS A 52 1.64 -4.25 -10.21
N ILE A 53 0.83 -4.05 -9.16
CA ILE A 53 1.01 -4.73 -7.87
C ILE A 53 0.95 -6.24 -8.04
N LYS A 54 -0.05 -6.77 -8.76
CA LYS A 54 -0.17 -8.22 -9.00
C LYS A 54 1.01 -8.81 -9.75
N ARG A 55 1.56 -8.08 -10.74
CA ARG A 55 2.75 -8.55 -11.48
C ARG A 55 3.98 -8.52 -10.60
N THR A 56 4.21 -7.43 -9.89
CA THR A 56 5.44 -7.23 -9.12
C THR A 56 5.47 -8.10 -7.87
N VAL A 57 4.35 -8.24 -7.16
CA VAL A 57 4.23 -9.12 -5.98
C VAL A 57 4.07 -10.59 -6.42
N GLY A 58 3.30 -10.85 -7.47
CA GLY A 58 3.04 -12.19 -7.99
C GLY A 58 4.13 -12.76 -8.90
N GLN A 59 5.25 -12.06 -9.10
CA GLN A 59 6.47 -12.59 -9.71
C GLN A 59 7.45 -13.13 -8.66
N SER A 60 7.17 -12.88 -7.37
CA SER A 60 7.78 -13.53 -6.23
C SER A 60 6.88 -14.56 -5.54
N PRO A 61 6.13 -15.46 -6.24
CA PRO A 61 5.71 -16.69 -5.60
C PRO A 61 6.98 -17.52 -5.51
N ASP A 62 7.52 -17.64 -4.31
CA ASP A 62 8.60 -18.55 -3.98
C ASP A 62 8.50 -19.84 -4.82
N PRO A 63 9.40 -20.08 -5.81
CA PRO A 63 9.30 -21.26 -6.66
C PRO A 63 9.81 -22.53 -5.95
N PHE A 64 9.94 -22.52 -4.62
CA PHE A 64 10.55 -23.61 -3.86
C PHE A 64 9.72 -24.02 -2.64
N ILE A 65 8.49 -24.47 -2.89
CA ILE A 65 7.90 -25.54 -2.07
C ILE A 65 7.49 -26.70 -3.00
N SER A 66 8.48 -27.54 -3.32
CA SER A 66 8.32 -28.95 -3.71
C SER A 66 9.61 -29.69 -3.39
#